data_AF-A0A1F5YQW7-F1
#
_entry.id   AF-A0A1F5YQW7-F1
#
_cell.length_a   1.000
_cell.length_b   1.000
_cell.length_c   1.000
_cell.angle_alpha   90.00
_cell.angle_beta   90.00
_cell.angle_gamma   90.00
#
_symmetry.space_group_name_H-M   'P 1'
#
loop_
_entity.id
_entity.type
_entity.pdbx_description
1 polymer ?
#
loop_
_entity_poly.entity_id
_entity_poly.type
_entity_poly.pdbx_seq_one_letter_code
_entity_poly.pdbx_strand_id
1 'polypeptide(L)' 'MSETKGILLYCSCGCKAQLQIQKVDSNLYLIDTREDGRKRWKGVSLKSKDIFEIKKFLNTVI' A
#
# COMPACT_ATOMS: atom_id res chain seq x y z
N MET A 1 17.26 -9.37 8.41
CA MET A 1 16.14 -8.42 8.23
C MET A 1 15.11 -9.13 7.37
N SER A 2 13.91 -9.39 7.89
CA SER A 2 12.88 -10.16 7.16
C SER A 2 12.29 -9.28 6.06
N GLU A 3 12.35 -9.73 4.79
CA GLU A 3 11.73 -9.03 3.67
C GLU A 3 10.21 -8.99 3.85
N THR A 4 9.68 -7.80 4.10
CA THR A 4 8.24 -7.57 4.18
C THR A 4 7.70 -7.50 2.76
N LYS A 5 7.08 -8.58 2.26
CA LYS A 5 6.45 -8.60 0.93
C LYS A 5 5.25 -7.64 0.92
N GLY A 6 5.38 -6.52 0.21
CA GLY A 6 4.32 -5.54 0.00
C GLY A 6 3.67 -5.67 -1.38
N ILE A 7 2.44 -5.19 -1.50
CA ILE A 7 1.74 -5.06 -2.78
C ILE A 7 2.05 -3.68 -3.35
N LEU A 8 2.43 -3.62 -4.62
CA LEU A 8 2.68 -2.38 -5.35
C LEU A 8 1.65 -2.23 -6.46
N LEU A 9 0.85 -1.17 -6.38
CA LEU A 9 -0.20 -0.82 -7.33
C LEU A 9 0.20 0.45 -8.09
N TYR A 10 -0.16 0.50 -9.36
CA TYR A 10 0.14 1.62 -10.26
C TYR A 10 -1.17 2.24 -10.75
N CYS A 11 -1.29 3.57 -10.77
CA CYS A 11 -2.42 4.20 -11.44
C CYS A 11 -2.30 4.01 -12.95
N SER A 12 -3.37 3.52 -13.57
CA SER A 12 -3.52 3.43 -15.03
C SER A 12 -3.74 4.80 -15.69
N CYS A 13 -4.09 5.81 -14.91
CA CYS A 13 -4.52 7.14 -15.36
C CYS A 13 -3.38 8.05 -15.91
N GLY A 14 -2.22 7.51 -16.25
CA GLY A 14 -1.08 8.27 -16.79
C GLY A 14 -0.37 9.19 -15.78
N CYS A 15 -0.93 9.42 -14.59
CA CYS A 15 -0.35 10.28 -13.55
C CYS A 15 0.88 9.67 -12.85
N LYS A 16 1.25 8.42 -13.18
CA LYS A 16 2.38 7.67 -12.60
C LYS A 16 2.35 7.59 -11.06
N ALA A 17 1.17 7.73 -10.46
CA ALA A 17 1.01 7.49 -9.04
C ALA A 17 1.20 6.01 -8.73
N GLN A 18 1.94 5.74 -7.66
CA GLN A 18 2.24 4.42 -7.13
C GLN A 18 1.68 4.36 -5.71
N LEU A 19 1.10 3.22 -5.37
CA LEU A 19 0.60 2.91 -4.04
C LEU A 19 1.28 1.63 -3.58
N GLN A 20 1.96 1.68 -2.45
CA GLN A 20 2.57 0.52 -1.82
C GLN A 20 1.83 0.22 -0.53
N ILE A 21 1.44 -1.04 -0.35
CA ILE A 21 0.80 -1.53 0.86
C ILE A 21 1.70 -2.61 1.44
N GLN A 22 2.22 -2.39 2.64
CA GLN A 22 3.08 -3.33 3.34
C GLN A 22 2.42 -3.77 4.65
N LYS A 23 2.38 -5.07 4.90
CA LYS A 23 1.94 -5.60 6.20
C LYS A 23 3.13 -5.74 7.12
N VAL A 24 3.25 -4.85 8.10
CA VAL A 24 4.39 -4.84 9.05
C VAL A 24 4.19 -5.86 10.16
N ASP A 25 2.95 -6.05 10.60
CA ASP A 25 2.56 -7.02 11.62
C ASP A 25 1.10 -7.50 11.36
N SER A 26 0.65 -8.51 12.08
CA SER A 26 -0.73 -8.97 12.20
C SER A 26 -1.76 -7.82 12.29
N ASN A 27 -1.40 -6.74 12.98
CA ASN A 27 -2.30 -5.61 13.26
C ASN A 27 -1.94 -4.28 12.60
N LEU A 28 -0.88 -4.22 11.79
CA LEU A 28 -0.37 -2.96 11.26
C LEU A 28 -0.02 -3.06 9.78
N TYR A 29 -0.49 -2.07 9.03
CA TYR A 29 -0.12 -1.87 7.64
C TYR A 29 0.43 -0.47 7.43
N LEU A 30 1.42 -0.38 6.56
CA LEU A 30 1.91 0.87 5.99
C LEU A 30 1.31 1.02 4.60
N ILE A 31 0.72 2.19 4.36
CA ILE A 31 0.21 2.55 3.05
C ILE A 31 0.96 3.79 2.61
N ASP A 32 1.81 3.61 1.60
CA ASP A 32 2.66 4.65 1.06
C ASP A 32 2.21 5.00 -0.36
N THR A 33 2.19 6.28 -0.68
CA THR A 33 1.93 6.79 -2.02
C THR A 33 3.11 7.56 -2.56
N ARG A 34 3.29 7.49 -3.87
CA ARG A 34 4.33 8.21 -4.59
C ARG A 34 3.80 8.71 -5.92
N GLU A 35 3.80 10.02 -6.12
CA GLU A 35 3.58 10.62 -7.44
C GLU A 35 4.90 10.67 -8.20
N ASP A 36 5.11 9.70 -9.09
CA ASP A 36 6.33 9.56 -9.90
C ASP A 36 7.63 9.21 -9.13
N GLY A 37 8.49 8.47 -9.82
CA GLY A 37 9.77 7.93 -9.36
C GLY A 37 10.81 8.93 -8.82
N ARG A 38 10.47 10.22 -8.65
CA ARG A 38 11.32 11.29 -8.10
C ARG A 38 10.82 11.87 -6.77
N LYS A 39 9.53 11.72 -6.41
CA LYS A 39 9.02 12.21 -5.11
C LYS A 39 9.27 11.21 -3.97
N ARG A 40 9.35 11.71 -2.73
CA ARG A 40 9.43 10.88 -1.51
C ARG A 40 8.09 10.19 -1.26
N TRP A 41 8.13 8.95 -0.77
CA TRP A 41 6.94 8.25 -0.30
C TRP A 41 6.27 9.04 0.82
N LYS A 42 4.96 9.25 0.71
CA LYS A 42 4.12 9.78 1.79
C LYS A 42 3.12 8.72 2.17
N GLY A 43 3.10 8.35 3.44
CA GLY A 43 2.24 7.28 3.90
C GLY A 43 1.68 7.47 5.29
N VAL A 44 0.76 6.57 5.60
CA VAL A 44 0.09 6.47 6.88
C VAL A 44 0.19 5.03 7.39
N SER A 45 0.30 4.90 8.71
CA SER A 45 0.19 3.61 9.38
C SER A 45 -1.24 3.39 9.83
N LEU A 46 -1.89 2.34 9.34
CA LEU A 46 -3.27 1.99 9.70
C LEU A 46 -3.32 0.66 10.44
N LYS A 47 -4.21 0.57 11.43
CA LYS A 47 -4.45 -0.71 12.11
C LYS A 47 -5.27 -1.64 11.22
N SER A 48 -5.09 -2.94 11.40
CA SER A 48 -5.81 -4.00 10.66
C SER A 48 -7.33 -3.84 10.61
N LYS A 49 -7.92 -3.25 11.67
CA LYS A 49 -9.37 -3.01 11.79
C LYS A 49 -9.86 -1.85 10.90
N ASP A 50 -8.98 -0.88 10.62
CA ASP A 50 -9.30 0.33 9.85
C ASP A 50 -9.12 0.10 8.34
N ILE A 51 -8.57 -1.06 7.95
CA ILE A 51 -8.23 -1.46 6.57
C ILE A 51 -9.29 -2.37 5.91
N PHE A 52 -10.45 -2.53 6.54
CA PHE A 52 -11.47 -3.51 6.11
C PHE A 52 -11.82 -3.43 4.61
N GLU A 53 -12.03 -2.21 4.10
CA GLU A 53 -12.33 -1.96 2.68
C GLU A 53 -11.15 -2.28 1.74
N ILE A 54 -9.92 -1.97 2.17
CA ILE A 54 -8.71 -2.25 1.39
C ILE A 54 -8.47 -3.77 1.32
N LYS A 55 -8.66 -4.49 2.42
CA LYS A 55 -8.57 -5.97 2.45
C LYS A 55 -9.58 -6.61 1.51
N LYS A 56 -10.82 -6.11 1.48
CA LYS A 56 -11.86 -6.61 0.57
C LYS A 56 -11.45 -6.42 -0.88
N PHE A 57 -10.93 -5.23 -1.22
CA PHE A 57 -10.41 -4.96 -2.56
C PHE A 57 -9.24 -5.89 -2.92
N LEU A 58 -8.25 -6.06 -2.03
CA LEU A 58 -7.10 -6.94 -2.26
C LEU A 58 -7.50 -8.42 -2.44
N ASN A 59 -8.42 -8.95 -1.63
CA ASN A 59 -8.91 -10.33 -1.77
C ASN A 59 -9.77 -10.56 -3.02
N THR A 60 -10.20 -9.50 -3.71
CA THR A 60 -10.97 -9.61 -4.96
C THR A 60 -10.06 -9.55 -6.20
N VAL A 61 -8.84 -9.04 -6.03
CA VAL A 61 -7.87 -8.81 -7.13
C VAL A 61 -6.77 -9.89 -7.16
N ILE A 62 -6.63 -10.70 -6.11
CA ILE A 62 -5.70 -11.84 -6.01
C ILE A 62 -6.44 -13.16 -6.19
#